data_AF-A0A4Q3XR37-F1
#
_entry.id   AF-A0A4Q3XR37-F1
#
_cell.length_a   1.000
_cell.length_b   1.000
_cell.length_c   1.000
_cell.angle_alpha   90.00
_cell.angle_beta   90.00
_cell.angle_gamma   90.00
#
_symmetry.space_group_name_H-M   'P 1'
#
loop_
_entity.id
_entity.type
_entity.pdbx_description
1 polymer ?
#
loop_
_entity_poly.entity_id
_entity_poly.type
_entity_poly.pdbx_seq_one_letter_code
_entity_poly.pdbx_strand_id
1 'polypeptide(L)'
;MQRSRWLASIAVIALLAGAPATLQAPLGISAAQAQEVRVSFNVFFGELKPHGVWVRHAKYKYVWCPRVDARWRPYTNGRWLYVRDRGWYFDSDEPFAWAVYHYGRWTEDEDLGWCWVPGRHWAP
;
A
#
# COMPACT_ATOMS: atom_id res chain seq x y z
N MET A 1 77.50 -4.92 -20.98
CA MET A 1 77.69 -6.07 -20.07
C MET A 1 77.46 -5.60 -18.64
N GLN A 2 76.91 -6.46 -17.75
CA GLN A 2 77.08 -6.53 -16.27
C GLN A 2 77.30 -5.21 -15.44
N ARG A 3 76.75 -5.00 -14.24
CA ARG A 3 76.06 -5.89 -13.28
C ARG A 3 75.36 -5.02 -12.19
N SER A 4 74.07 -5.28 -12.00
CA SER A 4 73.37 -5.50 -10.72
C SER A 4 73.87 -4.91 -9.37
N ARG A 5 73.00 -4.07 -8.76
CA ARG A 5 72.50 -4.12 -7.35
C ARG A 5 73.56 -3.82 -6.25
N TRP A 6 73.25 -3.23 -5.09
CA TRP A 6 72.35 -3.72 -4.04
C TRP A 6 71.91 -2.61 -3.05
N LEU A 7 70.93 -2.95 -2.21
CA LEU A 7 70.25 -2.10 -1.22
C LEU A 7 71.00 -2.04 0.12
N ALA A 8 70.76 -1.00 0.92
CA ALA A 8 71.14 -0.98 2.34
C ALA A 8 70.11 -0.27 3.24
N SER A 9 69.89 -0.87 4.41
CA SER A 9 68.91 -0.49 5.44
C SER A 9 69.59 -0.63 6.82
N ILE A 10 69.07 -0.13 7.95
CA ILE A 10 67.74 0.40 8.24
C ILE A 10 67.81 1.42 9.41
N ALA A 11 66.88 2.39 9.47
CA ALA A 11 66.61 3.14 10.71
C ALA A 11 65.11 3.49 10.85
N VAL A 12 64.41 2.70 11.66
CA VAL A 12 63.06 2.96 12.20
C VAL A 12 63.28 3.03 13.72
N ILE A 13 62.71 3.95 14.49
CA ILE A 13 61.41 3.79 15.17
C ILE A 13 61.12 5.07 15.98
N ALA A 14 59.83 5.40 16.12
CA ALA A 14 59.15 6.16 17.20
C ALA A 14 59.17 7.70 17.17
N LEU A 15 58.12 8.40 17.63
CA LEU A 15 56.76 7.99 18.02
C LEU A 15 55.86 9.23 17.82
N LEU A 16 54.74 9.15 17.09
CA LEU A 16 53.70 10.18 17.18
C LEU A 16 52.29 9.57 17.17
N ALA A 17 51.64 9.77 18.32
CA ALA A 17 50.23 9.65 18.67
C ALA A 17 49.26 9.14 17.58
N GLY A 18 48.65 7.99 17.86
CA GLY A 18 47.44 7.58 17.15
C GLY A 18 46.24 8.45 17.56
N ALA A 19 45.45 8.87 16.57
CA ALA A 19 44.07 9.28 16.73
C ALA A 19 43.23 8.50 15.71
N PRO A 20 42.16 7.80 16.11
CA PRO A 20 41.30 7.13 15.15
C PRO A 20 40.49 8.19 14.39
N ALA A 21 40.82 8.38 13.11
CA ALA A 21 40.01 9.19 12.20
C ALA A 21 38.68 8.47 11.95
N THR A 22 37.67 8.76 12.76
CA THR A 22 36.31 8.25 12.55
C THR A 22 35.71 8.89 11.31
N LEU A 23 35.78 8.20 10.17
CA LEU A 23 35.05 8.54 8.96
C LEU A 23 33.54 8.35 9.20
N GLN A 24 32.90 9.35 9.81
CA GLN A 24 31.45 9.47 9.78
C GLN A 24 31.03 9.85 8.36
N ALA A 25 30.80 8.84 7.53
CA ALA A 25 29.96 9.03 6.35
C ALA A 25 28.62 9.60 6.82
N PRO A 26 28.05 10.61 6.15
CA PRO A 26 26.68 11.00 6.42
C PRO A 26 25.79 9.83 6.00
N LEU A 27 25.37 9.02 6.97
CA LEU A 27 24.15 8.23 6.87
C LEU A 27 22.98 9.21 6.84
N GLY A 28 22.88 9.93 5.73
CA GLY A 28 21.66 10.54 5.26
C GLY A 28 20.69 9.41 5.01
N ILE A 29 20.06 8.95 6.08
CA ILE A 29 18.75 8.30 5.99
C ILE A 29 17.88 9.38 5.37
N SER A 30 17.81 9.38 4.04
CA SER A 30 16.64 9.89 3.37
C SER A 30 15.51 9.11 4.01
N ALA A 31 14.76 9.79 4.89
CA ALA A 31 13.50 9.27 5.34
C ALA A 31 12.73 9.11 4.04
N ALA A 32 12.64 7.87 3.55
CA ALA A 32 11.77 7.52 2.47
C ALA A 32 10.43 8.06 2.93
N GLN A 33 9.99 9.17 2.31
CA GLN A 33 8.68 9.70 2.58
C GLN A 33 7.80 8.54 2.20
N ALA A 34 7.24 7.88 3.22
CA ALA A 34 6.15 6.98 3.03
C ALA A 34 5.10 7.88 2.42
N GLN A 35 5.04 7.86 1.09
CA GLN A 35 3.87 8.18 0.31
C GLN A 35 2.89 7.12 0.82
N GLU A 36 2.30 7.41 2.00
CA GLU A 36 1.16 6.68 2.56
C GLU A 36 0.28 6.52 1.35
N VAL A 37 0.13 5.28 0.86
CA VAL A 37 -0.57 5.04 -0.40
C VAL A 37 -2.03 5.26 -0.06
N ARG A 38 -2.38 6.54 -0.07
CA ARG A 38 -3.69 7.06 -0.32
C ARG A 38 -4.00 6.55 -1.71
N VAL A 39 -4.49 5.30 -1.74
CA VAL A 39 -5.63 4.93 -2.57
C VAL A 39 -6.65 6.00 -2.25
N SER A 40 -6.51 7.11 -2.99
CA SER A 40 -7.22 8.32 -2.67
C SER A 40 -8.68 7.99 -2.90
N PHE A 41 -9.58 8.49 -2.05
CA PHE A 41 -11.00 8.19 -2.25
C PHE A 41 -11.46 8.59 -3.68
N ASN A 42 -10.75 9.52 -4.34
CA ASN A 42 -10.86 9.82 -5.77
C ASN A 42 -10.78 8.60 -6.71
N VAL A 43 -9.95 7.58 -6.41
CA VAL A 43 -9.90 6.35 -7.22
C VAL A 43 -11.25 5.64 -7.14
N PHE A 44 -11.80 5.45 -5.93
CA PHE A 44 -13.16 4.89 -5.80
C PHE A 44 -14.20 5.79 -6.48
N PHE A 45 -14.13 7.13 -6.31
CA PHE A 45 -15.06 8.06 -6.94
C PHE A 45 -15.02 7.98 -8.47
N GLY A 46 -13.83 7.85 -9.08
CA GLY A 46 -13.64 7.73 -10.52
C GLY A 46 -14.07 6.37 -11.06
N GLU A 47 -13.45 5.30 -10.56
CA GLU A 47 -13.62 3.94 -11.07
C GLU A 47 -15.01 3.35 -10.80
N LEU A 48 -15.68 3.74 -9.70
CA LEU A 48 -17.03 3.23 -9.39
C LEU A 48 -18.16 4.07 -10.02
N LYS A 49 -17.87 5.27 -10.55
CA LYS A 49 -18.88 6.14 -11.18
C LYS A 49 -19.62 5.51 -12.37
N PRO A 50 -19.00 4.70 -13.26
CA PRO A 50 -19.72 4.04 -14.34
C PRO A 50 -20.71 2.96 -13.87
N HIS A 51 -20.53 2.41 -12.66
CA HIS A 51 -21.20 1.20 -12.20
C HIS A 51 -22.27 1.44 -11.12
N GLY A 52 -22.46 2.69 -10.69
CA GLY A 52 -23.39 3.04 -9.62
C GLY A 52 -23.50 4.55 -9.41
N VAL A 53 -24.06 4.97 -8.28
CA VAL A 53 -24.30 6.39 -7.96
C VAL A 53 -23.70 6.72 -6.60
N TRP A 54 -22.97 7.84 -6.56
CA TRP A 54 -22.47 8.41 -5.31
C TRP A 54 -23.53 9.33 -4.68
N VAL A 55 -23.96 8.99 -3.46
CA VAL A 55 -25.04 9.68 -2.73
C VAL A 55 -24.47 10.31 -1.46
N ARG A 56 -24.86 11.56 -1.18
CA ARG A 56 -24.52 12.23 0.08
C ARG A 56 -25.40 11.68 1.21
N HIS A 57 -24.78 11.04 2.19
CA HIS A 57 -25.47 10.32 3.27
C HIS A 57 -25.23 11.00 4.62
N ALA A 58 -26.28 11.19 5.44
CA ALA A 58 -26.17 11.92 6.71
C ALA A 58 -25.11 11.31 7.68
N LYS A 59 -25.21 10.00 7.95
CA LYS A 59 -24.27 9.25 8.80
C LYS A 59 -22.84 9.12 8.23
N TYR A 60 -22.71 8.77 6.95
CA TYR A 60 -21.42 8.36 6.35
C TYR A 60 -20.73 9.42 5.48
N LYS A 61 -21.31 10.63 5.37
CA LYS A 61 -20.98 11.70 4.43
C LYS A 61 -21.25 11.34 2.96
N TYR A 62 -20.67 10.24 2.46
CA TYR A 62 -20.91 9.71 1.13
C TYR A 62 -20.97 8.18 1.15
N VAL A 63 -21.89 7.63 0.37
CA VAL A 63 -21.98 6.19 0.04
C VAL A 63 -22.06 6.02 -1.46
N TRP A 64 -21.72 4.83 -1.94
CA TRP A 64 -21.89 4.44 -3.34
C TRP A 64 -22.91 3.31 -3.44
N CYS A 65 -23.95 3.49 -4.25
CA CYS A 65 -25.00 2.50 -4.45
C CYS A 65 -24.87 1.90 -5.86
N PRO A 66 -24.71 0.58 -6.03
CA PRO A 66 -24.51 -0.09 -7.31
C PRO A 66 -25.75 0.00 -8.22
N ARG A 67 -25.54 0.00 -9.54
CA ARG A 67 -26.62 -0.18 -10.52
C ARG A 67 -26.77 -1.67 -10.84
N VAL A 68 -27.63 -2.35 -10.08
CA VAL A 68 -27.83 -3.81 -10.11
C VAL A 68 -29.32 -4.15 -10.03
N ASP A 69 -29.65 -5.43 -10.24
CA ASP A 69 -31.02 -5.93 -10.13
C ASP A 69 -31.58 -5.83 -8.70
N ALA A 70 -32.90 -5.66 -8.57
CA ALA A 70 -33.57 -5.50 -7.27
C ALA A 70 -33.44 -6.70 -6.29
N ARG A 71 -32.96 -7.86 -6.76
CA ARG A 71 -32.68 -9.04 -5.91
C ARG A 71 -31.19 -9.21 -5.58
N TRP A 72 -30.33 -8.35 -6.12
CA TRP A 72 -28.89 -8.37 -5.87
C TRP A 72 -28.60 -8.09 -4.40
N ARG A 73 -27.56 -8.74 -3.88
CA ARG A 73 -27.03 -8.53 -2.53
C ARG A 73 -25.51 -8.57 -2.56
N PRO A 74 -24.82 -7.90 -1.63
CA PRO A 74 -23.37 -8.04 -1.49
C PRO A 74 -22.98 -9.50 -1.25
N TYR A 75 -21.84 -9.92 -1.82
CA TYR A 75 -21.26 -11.25 -1.65
C TYR A 75 -22.11 -12.43 -2.18
N THR A 76 -23.09 -12.19 -3.08
CA THR A 76 -23.86 -13.29 -3.72
C THR A 76 -23.40 -13.68 -5.12
N ASN A 77 -22.69 -12.79 -5.83
CA ASN A 77 -22.18 -13.05 -7.18
C ASN A 77 -20.66 -13.22 -7.15
N GLY A 78 -20.19 -14.44 -6.87
CA GLY A 78 -18.78 -14.74 -6.68
C GLY A 78 -18.56 -15.95 -5.75
N ARG A 79 -17.36 -16.07 -5.19
CA ARG A 79 -16.96 -17.17 -4.30
C ARG A 79 -15.98 -16.71 -3.22
N TRP A 80 -16.06 -17.31 -2.03
CA TRP A 80 -15.05 -17.14 -1.00
C TRP A 80 -13.81 -17.99 -1.29
N LEU A 81 -12.66 -17.35 -1.40
CA LEU A 81 -11.34 -17.98 -1.48
C LEU A 81 -10.57 -17.71 -0.18
N TYR A 82 -9.89 -18.72 0.34
CA TYR A 82 -8.94 -18.54 1.44
C TYR A 82 -7.52 -18.42 0.87
N VAL A 83 -6.91 -17.25 1.02
CA VAL A 83 -5.54 -16.98 0.57
C VAL A 83 -4.61 -17.10 1.77
N ARG A 84 -3.66 -18.04 1.71
CA ARG A 84 -2.64 -18.21 2.77
C ARG A 84 -1.94 -16.88 3.02
N ASP A 85 -1.73 -16.58 4.30
CA ASP A 85 -1.09 -15.36 4.81
C ASP A 85 -1.81 -14.03 4.48
N ARG A 86 -3.00 -14.08 3.85
CA ARG A 86 -3.83 -12.90 3.53
C ARG A 86 -5.30 -13.01 3.98
N GLY A 87 -5.78 -14.20 4.35
CA GLY A 87 -7.12 -14.42 4.89
C GLY A 87 -8.18 -14.65 3.80
N TRP A 88 -9.42 -14.26 4.09
CA TRP A 88 -10.53 -14.44 3.16
C TRP A 88 -10.53 -13.37 2.06
N TYR A 89 -10.86 -13.80 0.85
CA TYR A 89 -11.03 -12.97 -0.33
C TYR A 89 -12.34 -13.38 -1.02
N PHE A 90 -13.22 -12.41 -1.28
CA PHE A 90 -14.37 -12.65 -2.16
C PHE A 90 -13.98 -12.40 -3.61
N ASP A 91 -13.96 -13.48 -4.39
CA ASP A 91 -13.59 -13.48 -5.80
C ASP A 91 -14.85 -13.34 -6.67
N SER A 92 -14.89 -12.31 -7.51
CA SER A 92 -16.08 -11.92 -8.28
C SER A 92 -15.70 -11.18 -9.56
N ASP A 93 -16.40 -11.50 -10.65
CA ASP A 93 -16.24 -10.85 -11.96
C ASP A 93 -17.00 -9.50 -12.06
N GLU A 94 -17.63 -9.04 -10.97
CA GLU A 94 -18.32 -7.75 -10.96
C GLU A 94 -17.31 -6.59 -11.07
N PRO A 95 -17.57 -5.57 -11.93
CA PRO A 95 -16.55 -4.57 -12.27
C PRO A 95 -16.12 -3.68 -11.09
N PHE A 96 -16.94 -3.65 -10.02
CA PHE A 96 -16.68 -2.94 -8.77
C PHE A 96 -16.03 -3.80 -7.68
N ALA A 97 -15.96 -5.13 -7.85
CA ALA A 97 -15.61 -6.10 -6.80
C ALA A 97 -14.29 -5.78 -6.10
N TRP A 98 -13.26 -5.45 -6.88
CA TRP A 98 -11.91 -5.13 -6.41
C TRP A 98 -11.87 -4.05 -5.31
N ALA A 99 -12.84 -3.13 -5.32
CA ALA A 99 -12.96 -2.09 -4.31
C ALA A 99 -13.96 -2.49 -3.22
N VAL A 100 -15.20 -2.78 -3.62
CA VAL A 100 -16.33 -2.73 -2.68
C VAL A 100 -16.43 -3.92 -1.74
N TYR A 101 -15.85 -5.07 -2.12
CA TYR A 101 -15.78 -6.25 -1.26
C TYR A 101 -14.59 -6.22 -0.29
N HIS A 102 -13.65 -5.28 -0.46
CA HIS A 102 -12.37 -5.29 0.25
C HIS A 102 -12.04 -4.01 1.02
N TYR A 103 -12.45 -2.84 0.52
CA TYR A 103 -12.00 -1.55 1.04
C TYR A 103 -13.14 -0.71 1.62
N GLY A 104 -14.08 -1.32 2.36
CA GLY A 104 -15.19 -0.57 2.94
C GLY A 104 -16.17 -1.47 3.70
N ARG A 105 -17.41 -1.00 3.88
CA ARG A 105 -18.49 -1.76 4.51
C ARG A 105 -19.80 -1.56 3.75
N TRP A 106 -20.52 -2.63 3.52
CA TRP A 106 -21.88 -2.57 3.03
C TRP A 106 -22.85 -2.17 4.15
N THR A 107 -23.81 -1.31 3.83
CA THR A 107 -24.94 -0.94 4.67
C THR A 107 -26.20 -1.11 3.82
N GLU A 108 -27.25 -1.66 4.41
CA GLU A 108 -28.60 -1.56 3.86
C GLU A 108 -29.19 -0.26 4.40
N ASP A 109 -29.68 0.59 3.52
CA ASP A 109 -30.36 1.86 3.80
C ASP A 109 -31.82 1.74 3.34
N GLU A 110 -32.75 2.31 4.10
CA GLU A 110 -34.20 2.10 3.89
C GLU A 110 -34.70 2.72 2.58
N ASP A 111 -34.12 3.85 2.14
CA ASP A 111 -34.51 4.57 0.92
C ASP A 111 -33.65 4.18 -0.29
N LEU A 112 -32.37 3.86 -0.06
CA LEU A 112 -31.37 3.62 -1.12
C LEU A 112 -31.07 2.13 -1.38
N GLY A 113 -31.44 1.23 -0.46
CA GLY A 113 -31.08 -0.19 -0.51
C GLY A 113 -29.61 -0.43 -0.14
N TRP A 114 -28.97 -1.42 -0.76
CA TRP A 114 -27.58 -1.76 -0.49
C TRP A 114 -26.63 -0.69 -1.03
N CYS A 115 -25.95 0.01 -0.13
CA CYS A 115 -24.90 0.97 -0.49
C CYS A 115 -23.59 0.67 0.26
N TRP A 116 -22.49 1.07 -0.34
CA TRP A 116 -21.14 0.86 0.16
C TRP A 116 -20.59 2.13 0.80
N VAL A 117 -20.11 1.99 2.03
CA VAL A 117 -19.38 3.01 2.79
C VAL A 117 -17.89 2.85 2.51
N PRO A 118 -17.21 3.84 1.91
CA PRO A 118 -15.79 3.74 1.58
C PRO A 118 -14.90 3.63 2.81
N GLY A 119 -13.88 2.80 2.72
CA GLY A 119 -12.82 2.61 3.72
C GLY A 119 -11.43 2.53 3.09
N ARG A 120 -10.41 2.31 3.92
CA ARG A 120 -9.01 2.10 3.47
C ARG A 120 -8.38 0.82 4.03
N HIS A 121 -9.03 0.20 5.00
CA HIS A 121 -8.57 -1.06 5.57
C HIS A 121 -9.16 -2.21 4.78
N TRP A 122 -8.30 -3.14 4.39
CA TRP A 122 -8.69 -4.42 3.81
C TRP A 122 -9.64 -5.16 4.76
N ALA A 123 -10.61 -5.86 4.19
CA ALA A 123 -11.53 -6.78 4.85
C ALA A 123 -11.98 -7.88 3.85
N PRO A 124 -12.59 -9.00 4.28
CA PRO A 124 -13.07 -9.32 5.65
C PRO A 124 -12.01 -9.22 6.75
#